data_AF-A0A2V6DHK1-F1
#
_entry.id   AF-A0A2V6DHK1-F1
#
_cell.length_a   1.000
_cell.length_b   1.000
_cell.length_c   1.000
_cell.angle_alpha   90.00
_cell.angle_beta   90.00
_cell.angle_gamma   90.00
#
_symmetry.space_group_name_H-M   'P 1'
#
loop_
_entity.id
_entity.type
_entity.pdbx_description
1 polymer ?
#
loop_
_entity_poly.entity_id
_entity_poly.type
_entity_poly.pdbx_seq_one_letter_code
_entity_poly.pdbx_strand_id
1 'polypeptide(L)'
;MLSCMITIHSSAMAALIDKRQPLDLIDVRTKQEFQSFHIRGAQSFPLRELSAAKVLQGRKCEATEPLYIICNNRVRASLAAGMLTGAGCRQPVVVDGGMETWVREGLSVVFKRPFWDFPLARFCCELMELFRRPPLVTYKSPRVA
;
A
#
# COMPACT_ATOMS: atom_id res chain seq x y z
N MET A 1 6.36 15.95 24.00
CA MET A 1 5.10 15.74 23.26
C MET A 1 5.19 14.40 22.54
N LEU A 2 4.55 13.36 23.08
CA LEU A 2 4.39 12.10 22.35
C LEU A 2 3.47 12.41 21.17
N SER A 3 4.03 12.49 19.96
CA SER A 3 3.23 12.60 18.75
C SER A 3 2.46 11.29 18.61
N CYS A 4 1.15 11.32 18.91
CA CYS A 4 0.27 10.19 18.70
C CYS A 4 0.31 9.83 17.22
N MET A 5 0.82 8.63 16.90
CA MET A 5 0.85 8.12 15.53
C MET A 5 -0.57 8.17 14.97
N ILE A 6 -0.78 8.94 13.90
CA ILE A 6 -2.07 9.04 13.22
C ILE A 6 -2.28 7.78 12.39
N THR A 7 -3.47 7.19 12.48
CA THR A 7 -3.79 5.95 11.77
C THR A 7 -5.16 6.03 11.10
N ILE A 8 -5.31 5.32 9.99
CA ILE A 8 -6.57 5.16 9.26
C ILE A 8 -6.84 3.68 9.04
N HIS A 9 -8.08 3.22 9.20
CA HIS A 9 -8.43 1.83 8.93
C HIS A 9 -8.44 1.54 7.41
N SER A 10 -8.09 0.32 7.01
CA SER A 10 -8.05 -0.09 5.59
C SER A 10 -9.37 0.18 4.84
N SER A 11 -10.52 -0.17 5.44
CA SER A 11 -11.84 0.11 4.88
C SER A 11 -12.13 1.61 4.67
N ALA A 12 -11.74 2.46 5.63
CA ALA A 12 -11.91 3.91 5.52
C ALA A 12 -11.01 4.49 4.40
N MET A 13 -9.80 3.95 4.26
CA MET A 13 -8.92 4.32 3.16
C MET A 13 -9.50 3.91 1.80
N ALA A 14 -10.11 2.73 1.68
CA ALA A 14 -10.77 2.31 0.44
C ALA A 14 -11.87 3.29 0.00
N ALA A 15 -12.67 3.78 0.94
CA ALA A 15 -13.67 4.80 0.66
C ALA A 15 -13.07 6.12 0.14
N LEU A 16 -11.84 6.48 0.54
CA LEU A 16 -11.13 7.64 -0.01
C LEU A 16 -10.68 7.40 -1.46
N ILE A 17 -10.22 6.19 -1.76
CA ILE A 17 -9.83 5.79 -3.13
C ILE A 17 -11.05 5.84 -4.06
N ASP A 18 -12.21 5.35 -3.62
CA ASP A 18 -13.44 5.31 -4.41
C ASP A 18 -13.96 6.71 -4.76
N LYS A 19 -13.72 7.69 -3.88
CA LYS A 19 -14.03 9.11 -4.13
C LYS A 19 -13.10 9.76 -5.17
N ARG A 20 -12.14 9.01 -5.74
CA ARG A 20 -11.15 9.47 -6.73
C ARG A 20 -10.37 10.71 -6.31
N GLN A 21 -10.18 10.90 -5.00
CA GLN A 21 -9.36 11.99 -4.49
C GLN A 21 -7.88 11.68 -4.73
N PRO A 22 -7.07 12.67 -5.13
CA PRO A 22 -5.63 12.49 -5.20
C PRO A 22 -5.09 12.19 -3.80
N LEU A 23 -4.38 11.07 -3.67
CA LEU A 23 -3.76 10.65 -2.41
C LEU A 23 -2.34 10.15 -2.65
N ASP A 24 -1.47 10.46 -1.70
CA ASP A 24 -0.13 9.91 -1.64
C ASP A 24 -0.15 8.64 -0.79
N LEU A 25 0.05 7.49 -1.42
CA LEU A 25 0.16 6.20 -0.76
C LEU A 25 1.52 5.56 -1.08
N ILE A 26 2.27 5.20 -0.05
CA ILE A 26 3.49 4.40 -0.17
C ILE A 26 3.28 3.02 0.45
N ASP A 27 3.76 1.99 -0.25
CA ASP A 27 3.84 0.62 0.25
C ASP A 27 5.30 0.33 0.63
N VAL A 28 5.50 0.08 1.93
CA VAL A 28 6.84 -0.17 2.51
C VAL A 28 7.17 -1.65 2.64
N ARG A 29 6.36 -2.54 2.05
CA ARG A 29 6.68 -3.96 1.91
C ARG A 29 7.87 -4.18 0.96
N THR A 30 8.35 -5.42 0.89
CA THR A 30 9.41 -5.78 -0.06
C THR A 30 8.95 -5.56 -1.51
N LYS A 31 9.90 -5.38 -2.42
CA LYS A 31 9.60 -5.25 -3.85
C LYS A 31 8.82 -6.45 -4.39
N GLN A 32 9.14 -7.65 -3.90
CA GLN A 32 8.45 -8.89 -4.29
C GLN A 32 6.99 -8.87 -3.85
N GLU A 33 6.70 -8.54 -2.59
CA GLU A 33 5.33 -8.41 -2.08
C GLU A 33 4.51 -7.40 -2.90
N PHE A 34 5.08 -6.23 -3.19
CA PHE A 34 4.43 -5.19 -4.00
C PHE A 34 4.20 -5.62 -5.45
N GLN A 35 5.16 -6.32 -6.06
CA GLN A 35 5.06 -6.81 -7.42
C GLN A 35 4.01 -7.91 -7.58
N SER A 36 3.82 -8.75 -6.56
CA SER A 36 2.73 -9.74 -6.56
C SER A 36 1.39 -9.03 -6.65
N PHE A 37 1.09 -8.15 -5.69
CA PHE A 37 -0.11 -7.31 -5.72
C PHE A 37 0.05 -6.07 -4.83
N HIS A 38 -0.65 -4.99 -5.17
CA HIS A 38 -0.64 -3.74 -4.42
C HIS A 38 -1.91 -2.93 -4.65
N ILE A 39 -2.13 -1.91 -3.82
CA ILE A 39 -3.24 -0.95 -3.99
C ILE A 39 -2.97 -0.07 -5.22
N ARG A 40 -4.00 0.18 -6.02
CA ARG A 40 -3.89 1.06 -7.20
C ARG A 40 -3.39 2.45 -6.79
N GLY A 41 -2.36 2.94 -7.46
CA GLY A 41 -1.79 4.27 -7.21
C GLY A 41 -0.71 4.31 -6.14
N ALA A 42 -0.53 3.21 -5.37
CA ALA A 42 0.55 3.09 -4.39
C ALA A 42 1.94 3.15 -5.07
N GLN A 43 2.90 3.80 -4.41
CA GLN A 43 4.31 3.81 -4.80
C GLN A 43 5.10 2.84 -3.93
N SER A 44 6.02 2.06 -4.50
CA SER A 44 6.82 1.11 -3.74
C SER A 44 8.06 1.79 -3.15
N PHE A 45 8.15 1.82 -1.82
CA PHE A 45 9.31 2.30 -1.08
C PHE A 45 9.66 1.31 0.03
N PRO A 46 10.29 0.17 -0.30
CA PRO A 46 10.59 -0.88 0.69
C PRO A 46 11.34 -0.32 1.89
N LEU A 47 10.90 -0.68 3.09
CA LEU A 47 11.44 -0.13 4.35
C LEU A 47 12.98 -0.20 4.44
N ARG A 48 13.59 -1.31 4.00
CA ARG A 48 15.06 -1.51 4.03
C ARG A 48 15.83 -0.53 3.15
N GLU A 49 15.19 0.00 2.11
CA GLU A 49 15.78 0.91 1.13
C GLU A 49 15.14 2.32 1.23
N LEU A 50 14.36 2.58 2.29
CA LEU A 50 13.55 3.78 2.43
C LEU A 50 14.45 5.00 2.59
N SER A 51 14.38 5.91 1.61
CA SER A 51 14.98 7.24 1.70
C SER A 51 13.87 8.26 1.90
N ALA A 52 13.82 8.89 3.08
CA ALA A 52 12.81 9.89 3.38
C ALA A 52 12.84 11.07 2.38
N ALA A 53 14.04 11.52 1.97
CA ALA A 53 14.19 12.56 0.96
C ALA A 53 13.52 12.17 -0.37
N LYS A 54 13.75 10.94 -0.86
CA LYS A 54 13.12 10.45 -2.11
C LYS A 54 11.59 10.37 -1.98
N VAL A 55 11.09 9.92 -0.84
CA VAL A 55 9.64 9.86 -0.59
C VAL A 55 9.02 11.26 -0.60
N LEU A 56 9.63 12.20 0.13
CA LEU A 56 9.11 13.57 0.26
C LEU A 56 9.19 14.35 -1.06
N GLN A 57 10.23 14.15 -1.87
CA GLN A 57 10.34 14.75 -3.20
C GLN A 57 9.39 14.11 -4.23
N GLY A 58 9.04 12.83 -4.05
CA GLY A 58 8.15 12.08 -4.94
C GLY A 58 6.66 12.21 -4.62
N ARG A 59 6.30 13.10 -3.69
CA ARG A 59 4.90 13.37 -3.34
C ARG A 59 4.15 13.99 -4.50
N LYS A 60 2.90 13.55 -4.68
CA LYS A 60 1.96 14.11 -5.65
C LYS A 60 1.05 15.16 -5.03
N CYS A 61 0.83 15.07 -3.72
CA CYS A 61 0.03 16.02 -2.97
C CYS A 61 0.92 17.02 -2.24
N GLU A 62 0.33 18.13 -1.81
CA GLU A 62 1.03 19.17 -1.05
C GLU A 62 1.64 18.62 0.25
N ALA A 63 2.70 19.26 0.74
CA ALA A 63 3.40 18.82 1.95
C ALA A 63 2.50 18.80 3.21
N THR A 64 1.41 19.59 3.20
CA THR A 64 0.39 19.64 4.24
C THR A 64 -0.61 18.49 4.17
N GLU A 65 -0.75 17.83 3.02
CA GLU A 65 -1.69 16.72 2.86
C GLU A 65 -1.16 15.45 3.52
N PRO A 66 -2.04 14.48 3.85
CA PRO A 66 -1.64 13.19 4.39
C PRO A 66 -0.75 12.39 3.44
N LEU A 67 0.28 11.75 4.00
CA LEU A 67 1.05 10.69 3.35
C LEU A 67 0.66 9.35 3.98
N TYR A 68 -0.08 8.53 3.23
CA TYR A 68 -0.52 7.22 3.68
C TYR A 68 0.59 6.18 3.52
N ILE A 69 0.80 5.37 4.55
CA ILE A 69 1.86 4.38 4.60
C ILE A 69 1.24 3.03 4.93
N ILE A 70 1.40 2.07 4.03
CA ILE A 70 0.88 0.72 4.20
C ILE A 70 2.00 -0.32 4.25
N CYS A 71 1.80 -1.35 5.05
CA CYS A 71 2.63 -2.56 5.02
C CYS A 71 1.74 -3.81 5.11
N ASN A 72 2.25 -4.93 5.64
CA ASN A 72 1.42 -6.14 5.77
C ASN A 72 0.36 -6.03 6.88
N ASN A 73 0.77 -5.62 8.10
CA ASN A 73 -0.10 -5.63 9.29
C ASN A 73 -0.08 -4.35 10.14
N ARG A 74 1.03 -3.59 10.16
CA ARG A 74 1.22 -2.19 10.67
C ARG A 74 2.69 -1.89 11.00
N VAL A 75 3.45 -2.89 11.47
CA VAL A 75 4.78 -2.71 12.10
C VAL A 75 5.78 -1.93 11.24
N ARG A 76 5.96 -2.35 9.99
CA ARG A 76 6.90 -1.69 9.06
C ARG A 76 6.45 -0.27 8.70
N ALA A 77 5.14 -0.05 8.61
CA ALA A 77 4.58 1.25 8.30
C ALA A 77 4.76 2.24 9.47
N SER A 78 4.62 1.78 10.71
CA SER A 78 4.91 2.59 11.91
C SER A 78 6.38 3.03 11.98
N LEU A 79 7.32 2.13 11.66
CA LEU A 79 8.74 2.50 11.59
C LEU A 79 9.00 3.54 10.49
N ALA A 80 8.46 3.31 9.29
CA ALA A 80 8.57 4.25 8.18
C ALA A 80 7.97 5.61 8.51
N ALA A 81 6.82 5.65 9.19
CA ALA A 81 6.19 6.89 9.64
C ALA A 81 7.11 7.66 10.58
N GLY A 82 7.75 7.00 11.54
CA GLY A 82 8.74 7.63 12.42
C GLY A 82 9.92 8.23 11.66
N MET A 83 10.49 7.49 10.70
CA MET A 83 11.58 7.97 9.85
C MET A 83 11.17 9.20 9.02
N LEU A 84 9.95 9.19 8.48
CA LEU A 84 9.42 10.29 7.67
C LEU A 84 9.09 11.52 8.52
N THR A 85 8.52 11.36 9.71
CA THR A 85 8.31 12.45 10.68
C THR A 85 9.64 13.12 11.02
N GLY A 86 10.67 12.32 11.35
CA GLY A 86 12.01 12.83 11.66
C GLY A 86 12.67 13.59 10.50
N ALA A 87 12.27 13.29 9.26
CA ALA A 87 12.72 13.99 8.06
C ALA A 87 11.84 15.18 7.64
N GLY A 88 10.85 15.57 8.46
CA GLY A 88 9.99 16.73 8.21
C GLY A 88 8.65 16.43 7.54
N CYS A 89 8.23 15.17 7.44
CA CYS A 89 6.87 14.83 7.00
C CYS A 89 5.85 15.34 8.03
N ARG A 90 4.92 16.19 7.60
CA ARG A 90 3.93 16.83 8.49
C ARG A 90 2.81 15.89 8.92
N GLN A 91 2.33 15.04 8.00
CA GLN A 91 1.18 14.17 8.23
C GLN A 91 1.40 12.73 7.71
N PRO A 92 2.35 11.97 8.28
CA PRO A 92 2.44 10.54 7.98
C PRO A 92 1.29 9.79 8.67
N VAL A 93 0.47 9.10 7.88
CA VAL A 93 -0.69 8.34 8.36
C VAL A 93 -0.48 6.86 8.10
N VAL A 94 -0.49 6.06 9.16
CA VAL A 94 -0.33 4.61 9.03
C VAL A 94 -1.66 3.95 8.74
N VAL A 95 -1.70 3.13 7.68
CA VAL A 95 -2.87 2.33 7.35
C VAL A 95 -2.93 1.11 8.28
N ASP A 96 -3.94 1.06 9.13
CA ASP A 96 -4.18 -0.03 10.07
C ASP A 96 -4.73 -1.28 9.38
N GLY A 97 -4.35 -2.45 9.90
CA GLY A 97 -4.64 -3.75 9.30
C GLY A 97 -3.78 -4.07 8.08
N GLY A 98 -3.23 -3.06 7.42
CA GLY A 98 -2.36 -3.20 6.27
C GLY A 98 -2.98 -3.99 5.13
N MET A 99 -2.12 -4.59 4.31
CA MET A 99 -2.54 -5.39 3.16
C MET A 99 -3.27 -6.69 3.56
N GLU A 100 -3.05 -7.20 4.76
CA GLU A 100 -3.76 -8.39 5.26
C GLU A 100 -5.26 -8.11 5.41
N THR A 101 -5.61 -7.04 6.12
CA THR A 101 -7.02 -6.62 6.25
C THR A 101 -7.57 -6.18 4.90
N TRP A 102 -6.79 -5.45 4.09
CA TRP A 102 -7.22 -5.02 2.76
C TRP A 102 -7.72 -6.18 1.89
N VAL A 103 -6.92 -7.26 1.86
CA VAL A 103 -7.22 -8.48 1.12
C VAL A 103 -8.39 -9.24 1.73
N ARG A 104 -8.43 -9.38 3.06
CA ARG A 104 -9.51 -10.08 3.78
C ARG A 104 -10.87 -9.41 3.56
N GLU A 105 -10.90 -8.09 3.42
CA GLU A 105 -12.10 -7.31 3.12
C GLU A 105 -12.52 -7.38 1.64
N GLY A 106 -11.73 -8.04 0.79
CA GLY A 106 -12.02 -8.17 -0.64
C GLY A 106 -11.84 -6.87 -1.42
N LEU A 107 -11.03 -5.94 -0.91
CA LEU A 107 -10.80 -4.64 -1.53
C LEU A 107 -9.92 -4.78 -2.79
N SER A 108 -10.09 -3.84 -3.72
CA SER A 108 -9.45 -3.90 -5.03
C SER A 108 -7.92 -3.84 -4.96
N VAL A 109 -7.26 -4.69 -5.74
CA VAL A 109 -5.79 -4.72 -5.86
C VAL A 109 -5.38 -4.80 -7.34
N VAL A 110 -4.14 -4.40 -7.61
CA VAL A 110 -3.49 -4.49 -8.92
C VAL A 110 -2.41 -5.56 -8.85
N PHE A 111 -2.44 -6.49 -9.81
CA PHE A 111 -1.37 -7.48 -10.00
C PHE A 111 -0.44 -7.00 -11.13
N LYS A 112 0.89 -7.09 -10.96
CA LYS A 112 1.83 -6.77 -12.06
C LYS A 112 2.02 -7.90 -13.05
N ARG A 113 1.88 -9.15 -12.59
CA ARG A 113 1.88 -10.32 -13.46
C ARG A 113 0.46 -10.82 -13.61
N PRO A 114 0.11 -11.37 -14.77
CA PRO A 114 -1.13 -12.10 -14.89
C PRO A 114 -1.18 -13.24 -13.87
N PHE A 115 -2.35 -13.51 -13.28
CA PHE A 115 -2.45 -14.56 -12.26
C PHE A 115 -2.10 -15.96 -12.79
N TRP A 116 -2.19 -16.17 -14.11
CA TRP A 116 -1.81 -17.40 -14.80
C TRP A 116 -0.29 -17.61 -14.97
N ASP A 117 0.54 -16.61 -14.69
CA ASP A 117 2.01 -16.73 -14.70
C ASP A 117 2.59 -17.17 -13.35
N PHE A 118 1.75 -17.37 -12.33
CA PHE A 118 2.18 -18.00 -11.09
C PHE A 118 2.22 -19.51 -11.28
N PRO A 119 3.35 -20.19 -11.01
CA PRO A 119 3.37 -21.64 -10.95
C PRO A 119 2.31 -22.09 -9.95
N LEU A 120 1.21 -22.66 -10.44
CA LEU A 120 0.13 -23.22 -9.63
C LEU A 120 0.72 -24.32 -8.75
N ALA A 121 1.11 -23.99 -7.52
CA ALA A 121 1.41 -24.99 -6.50
C ALA A 121 1.35 -24.49 -5.06
N ARG A 122 1.53 -23.18 -4.78
CA ARG A 122 1.61 -22.73 -3.38
C ARG A 122 0.85 -21.46 -3.01
N PHE A 123 0.66 -20.55 -3.95
CA PHE A 123 0.03 -19.25 -3.65
C PHE A 123 -1.46 -19.19 -4.02
N CYS A 124 -1.95 -20.11 -4.85
CA CYS A 124 -3.33 -20.05 -5.36
C CYS A 124 -4.36 -20.57 -4.34
N CYS A 125 -4.11 -21.67 -3.61
CA CYS A 125 -5.07 -22.14 -2.60
C CYS A 125 -5.18 -21.19 -1.41
N GLU A 126 -4.06 -20.65 -0.91
CA GLU A 126 -4.06 -19.79 0.28
C GLU A 126 -4.70 -18.41 0.00
N LEU A 127 -4.52 -17.85 -1.21
CA LEU A 127 -5.24 -16.65 -1.63
C LEU A 127 -6.71 -16.94 -1.95
N MET A 128 -7.05 -18.07 -2.58
CA MET A 128 -8.46 -18.43 -2.87
C MET A 128 -9.26 -18.70 -1.59
N GLU A 129 -8.63 -19.23 -0.53
CA GLU A 129 -9.29 -19.39 0.78
C GLU A 129 -9.40 -18.06 1.55
N LEU A 130 -8.45 -17.13 1.36
CA LEU A 130 -8.50 -15.79 1.96
C LEU A 130 -9.51 -14.86 1.27
N PHE A 131 -9.71 -15.03 -0.04
CA PHE A 131 -10.65 -14.28 -0.87
C PHE A 131 -11.97 -15.05 -1.03
N ARG A 132 -12.88 -14.99 -0.05
CA ARG A 132 -14.27 -15.49 -0.20
C ARG A 132 -14.98 -14.92 -1.44
N ARG A 133 -14.48 -13.83 -2.01
CA ARG A 133 -14.80 -13.29 -3.34
C ARG A 133 -13.49 -12.89 -4.02
N PRO A 134 -13.26 -13.24 -5.29
CA PRO A 134 -12.07 -12.77 -6.01
C PRO A 134 -12.06 -11.23 -5.97
N PRO A 135 -10.93 -10.60 -5.61
CA PRO A 135 -10.85 -9.15 -5.59
C PRO A 135 -11.13 -8.63 -7.01
N LEU A 136 -11.69 -7.42 -7.14
CA LEU A 136 -11.84 -6.79 -8.46
C LEU A 136 -10.44 -6.61 -9.07
N VAL A 137 -10.08 -7.53 -9.97
CA VAL A 137 -8.76 -7.57 -10.59
C VAL A 137 -8.73 -6.50 -11.68
N THR A 138 -8.03 -5.42 -11.41
CA THR A 138 -7.70 -4.45 -12.48
C THR A 138 -6.30 -4.76 -12.97
N TYR A 139 -6.20 -5.36 -14.15
CA TYR A 139 -4.92 -5.55 -14.81
C TYR A 139 -4.43 -4.20 -15.33
N LYS A 140 -3.17 -3.88 -15.08
CA LYS A 140 -2.49 -2.84 -15.84
C LYS A 140 -2.21 -3.46 -17.21
N SER A 141 -2.91 -3.05 -18.26
CA SER A 141 -2.60 -3.57 -19.60
C SER A 141 -1.11 -3.35 -19.88
N PRO A 142 -0.39 -4.33 -20.45
CA PRO A 142 0.92 -4.05 -20.99
C PRO A 142 0.71 -2.94 -22.02
N ARG A 143 1.46 -1.83 -21.89
CA ARG A 143 1.56 -0.88 -22.99
C ARG A 143 2.10 -1.68 -24.17
N VAL A 144 1.24 -1.91 -25.16
CA VAL A 144 1.65 -2.41 -26.47
C VAL A 144 2.66 -1.39 -26.97
N ALA A 145 3.90 -1.83 -27.13
CA ALA A 145 4.96 -1.04 -27.75
C ALA A 145 4.74 -1.00 -29.27
#